data_AF-A0A7C5H1R8-F1
#
_entry.id   AF-A0A7C5H1R8-F1
#
_cell.length_a   1.000
_cell.length_b   1.000
_cell.length_c   1.000
_cell.angle_alpha   90.00
_cell.angle_beta   90.00
_cell.angle_gamma   90.00
#
_symmetry.space_group_name_H-M   'P 1'
#
loop_
_entity.id
_entity.type
_entity.pdbx_description
1 polymer ?
#
loop_
_entity_poly.entity_id
_entity_poly.type
_entity_poly.pdbx_seq_one_letter_code
_entity_poly.pdbx_strand_id
1 'polypeptide(L)'
;MIINPFRLFGFLASLRTYALIILLSGSLVACGGSSSNNTSNNTGDDTNSDLNNNNLVDDNTPALTLPTAEALINVPTVADAERGALISVKHLKRNAQAAINTVINAQPSRLPAISALYDVEAFQLNYLTVDGQGALTEASALIALPQKSPLKRSPVLSFQHGTVFYNAEAPTSIFNETAPEVVTASLGYIV
;
A
#
# COMPACT_ATOMS: atom_id res chain seq x y z
N MET A 1 54.51 5.94 -36.56
CA MET A 1 55.61 6.69 -35.94
C MET A 1 55.10 8.10 -35.66
N ILE A 2 54.97 8.45 -34.36
CA ILE A 2 55.02 9.81 -33.78
C ILE A 2 53.80 10.73 -34.04
N ILE A 3 53.12 11.42 -33.10
CA ILE A 3 53.16 11.61 -31.64
C ILE A 3 51.77 12.17 -31.23
N ASN A 4 51.26 11.77 -30.06
CA ASN A 4 50.31 12.53 -29.23
C ASN A 4 51.10 12.89 -27.95
N PRO A 5 51.07 14.11 -27.40
CA PRO A 5 50.17 14.33 -26.24
C PRO A 5 49.83 15.82 -25.94
N PHE A 6 48.61 16.14 -25.50
CA PHE A 6 48.39 17.28 -24.59
C PHE A 6 46.94 17.24 -24.06
N ARG A 7 46.77 17.02 -22.75
CA ARG A 7 46.32 18.04 -21.77
C ARG A 7 45.90 17.40 -20.45
N LEU A 8 46.75 17.67 -19.48
CA LEU A 8 46.61 17.56 -18.03
C LEU A 8 45.87 18.81 -17.50
N PHE A 9 44.73 18.65 -16.85
CA PHE A 9 44.09 19.61 -15.91
C PHE A 9 43.08 18.75 -15.11
N GLY A 10 43.15 18.55 -13.79
CA GLY A 10 43.44 19.51 -12.73
C GLY A 10 42.11 20.01 -12.15
N PHE A 11 41.47 19.26 -11.24
CA PHE A 11 40.35 19.76 -10.45
C PHE A 11 40.49 19.30 -9.00
N LEU A 12 40.94 20.24 -8.18
CA LEU A 12 40.85 20.23 -6.73
C LEU A 12 39.54 20.91 -6.30
N ALA A 13 39.10 20.54 -5.09
CA ALA A 13 38.15 21.23 -4.20
C ALA A 13 36.65 20.95 -4.39
N SER A 14 36.04 20.37 -3.36
CA SER A 14 35.04 21.06 -2.54
C SER A 14 34.72 20.26 -1.28
N LEU A 15 35.29 20.69 -0.14
CA LEU A 15 34.91 20.25 1.19
C LEU A 15 33.85 21.25 1.69
N ARG A 16 32.60 20.83 1.86
CA ARG A 16 31.54 21.68 2.43
C ARG A 16 30.95 21.04 3.68
N THR A 17 31.39 21.59 4.80
CA THR A 17 30.83 21.52 6.15
C THR A 17 29.33 21.79 6.16
N TYR A 18 28.54 20.93 6.80
CA TYR A 18 27.17 21.21 7.21
C TYR A 18 27.04 20.99 8.72
N ALA A 19 26.83 22.08 9.45
CA ALA A 19 26.39 22.06 10.85
C ALA A 19 24.85 22.07 10.85
N LEU A 20 24.23 21.07 11.47
CA LEU A 20 22.78 20.97 11.66
C LEU A 20 22.46 21.17 13.14
N ILE A 21 21.75 22.26 13.45
CA ILE A 21 21.18 22.55 14.77
C ILE A 21 19.71 22.12 14.73
N ILE A 22 19.31 21.18 15.60
CA ILE A 22 17.91 20.78 15.80
C ILE A 22 17.44 21.32 17.15
N LEU A 23 16.47 22.23 17.13
CA LEU A 23 15.67 22.60 18.30
C LEU A 23 14.45 21.67 18.38
N LEU A 24 14.34 20.98 19.52
CA LEU A 24 13.26 20.06 19.86
C LEU A 24 12.16 20.83 20.60
N SER A 25 10.90 20.67 20.20
CA SER A 25 9.73 21.17 20.94
C SER A 25 8.66 20.07 21.00
N GLY A 26 8.52 19.41 22.16
CA GLY A 26 7.28 18.76 22.61
C GLY A 26 6.44 19.78 23.41
N SER A 27 5.13 19.67 23.60
CA SER A 27 4.28 18.47 23.70
C SER A 27 2.81 18.84 23.43
N LEU A 28 2.02 17.92 22.89
CA LEU A 28 0.55 17.98 22.87
C LEU A 28 -0.02 17.34 24.14
N VAL A 29 -0.97 18.02 24.79
CA VAL A 29 -1.85 17.46 25.84
C VAL A 29 -3.25 17.36 25.25
N ALA A 30 -3.81 16.14 25.21
CA ALA A 30 -5.22 15.89 24.94
C ALA A 30 -5.78 15.07 26.11
N CYS A 31 -6.84 15.57 26.73
CA CYS A 31 -7.55 14.97 27.85
C CYS A 31 -9.04 14.93 27.47
N GLY A 32 -9.73 13.83 27.74
CA GLY A 32 -11.19 13.76 27.64
C GLY A 32 -11.73 12.37 27.31
N GLY A 33 -11.92 11.55 28.35
CA GLY A 33 -12.71 10.32 28.30
C GLY A 33 -14.12 10.49 28.86
N SER A 34 -15.00 9.51 28.57
CA SER A 34 -16.13 9.04 29.40
C SER A 34 -16.87 7.95 28.60
N SER A 35 -16.82 6.68 29.02
CA SER A 35 -17.59 6.03 30.09
C SER A 35 -18.92 5.45 29.59
N SER A 36 -18.89 4.14 29.39
CA SER A 36 -20.04 3.24 29.26
C SER A 36 -20.76 3.08 30.61
N ASN A 37 -22.10 3.02 30.58
CA ASN A 37 -22.91 2.03 31.30
C ASN A 37 -24.39 2.26 30.99
N ASN A 38 -25.04 1.27 30.38
CA ASN A 38 -26.50 1.22 30.26
C ASN A 38 -27.02 0.16 31.23
N THR A 39 -27.70 0.62 32.27
CA THR A 39 -28.40 -0.20 33.25
C THR A 39 -29.81 -0.46 32.74
N SER A 40 -30.09 -1.71 32.40
CA SER A 40 -31.46 -2.20 32.25
C SER A 40 -32.10 -2.33 33.63
N ASN A 41 -33.33 -1.82 33.80
CA ASN A 41 -34.34 -2.48 34.62
C ASN A 41 -35.74 -2.00 34.23
N ASN A 42 -36.59 -3.00 34.00
CA ASN A 42 -37.97 -2.92 33.59
C ASN A 42 -38.86 -2.98 34.85
N THR A 43 -39.90 -2.16 34.94
CA THR A 43 -41.02 -2.37 35.88
C THR A 43 -42.27 -1.73 35.27
N GLY A 44 -43.26 -2.56 34.95
CA GLY A 44 -44.53 -2.14 34.36
C GLY A 44 -45.55 -1.67 35.39
N ASP A 45 -46.65 -1.10 34.90
CA ASP A 45 -47.99 -1.17 35.50
C ASP A 45 -49.05 -0.76 34.46
N ASP A 46 -50.27 -1.23 34.69
CA ASP A 46 -51.36 -1.52 33.78
C ASP A 46 -52.18 -0.32 33.26
N THR A 47 -52.90 -0.49 32.14
CA THR A 47 -54.38 -0.46 32.07
C THR A 47 -54.94 -0.42 30.64
N ASN A 48 -56.10 -1.07 30.52
CA ASN A 48 -56.82 -1.52 29.33
C ASN A 48 -57.75 -0.42 28.76
N SER A 49 -57.87 -0.27 27.42
CA SER A 49 -59.10 0.25 26.79
C SER A 49 -59.15 -0.03 25.28
N ASP A 50 -60.14 -0.84 24.91
CA ASP A 50 -61.07 -0.72 23.78
C ASP A 50 -60.52 -0.34 22.38
N LEU A 51 -60.63 -1.26 21.43
CA LEU A 51 -61.65 -1.24 20.38
C LEU A 51 -61.32 -2.22 19.24
N ASN A 52 -62.24 -3.16 19.06
CA ASN A 52 -62.45 -3.96 17.86
C ASN A 52 -62.75 -3.05 16.66
N ASN A 53 -62.01 -3.20 15.54
CA ASN A 53 -62.64 -3.22 14.23
C ASN A 53 -61.77 -3.89 13.16
N ASN A 54 -62.35 -4.90 12.52
CA ASN A 54 -61.82 -5.56 11.34
C ASN A 54 -61.65 -4.55 10.19
N ASN A 55 -60.46 -4.48 9.61
CA ASN A 55 -60.35 -4.10 8.21
C ASN A 55 -59.24 -4.91 7.54
N LEU A 56 -59.67 -5.85 6.68
CA LEU A 56 -58.83 -6.39 5.63
C LEU A 56 -58.34 -5.21 4.79
N VAL A 57 -57.04 -4.99 4.79
CA VAL A 57 -56.36 -4.35 3.68
C VAL A 57 -55.28 -5.32 3.23
N ASP A 58 -55.58 -6.04 2.15
CA ASP A 58 -54.57 -6.67 1.31
C ASP A 58 -53.64 -5.56 0.81
N ASP A 59 -52.48 -5.41 1.46
CA ASP A 59 -51.37 -4.66 0.90
C ASP A 59 -50.24 -5.65 0.59
N ASN A 60 -50.28 -6.17 -0.64
CA ASN A 60 -49.13 -6.77 -1.30
C ASN A 60 -48.08 -5.68 -1.52
N THR A 61 -47.40 -5.28 -0.44
CA THR A 61 -46.13 -4.56 -0.55
C THR A 61 -45.05 -5.60 -0.83
N PRO A 62 -44.43 -5.64 -2.03
CA PRO A 62 -43.20 -6.39 -2.19
C PRO A 62 -42.19 -5.76 -1.24
N ALA A 63 -41.84 -6.49 -0.18
CA ALA A 63 -40.71 -6.13 0.66
C ALA A 63 -39.52 -5.93 -0.28
N LEU A 64 -39.05 -4.68 -0.39
CA LEU A 64 -37.74 -4.39 -0.94
C LEU A 64 -36.76 -5.06 0.02
N THR A 65 -36.45 -6.33 -0.24
CA THR A 65 -35.35 -7.03 0.41
C THR A 65 -34.12 -6.20 0.12
N LEU A 66 -33.67 -5.47 1.14
CA LEU A 66 -32.40 -4.79 1.15
C LEU A 66 -31.37 -5.83 0.70
N PRO A 67 -30.59 -5.59 -0.37
CA PRO A 67 -29.57 -6.56 -0.77
C PRO A 67 -28.68 -6.78 0.44
N THR A 68 -28.73 -8.01 0.97
CA THR A 68 -27.85 -8.47 2.03
C THR A 68 -26.44 -8.06 1.65
N ALA A 69 -25.81 -7.25 2.50
CA ALA A 69 -24.46 -6.72 2.33
C ALA A 69 -23.41 -7.82 2.52
N GLU A 70 -23.62 -8.95 1.86
CA GLU A 70 -22.69 -10.05 1.70
C GLU A 70 -22.28 -10.10 0.22
N ALA A 71 -21.77 -8.98 -0.29
CA ALA A 71 -20.71 -9.11 -1.27
C ALA A 71 -19.52 -9.70 -0.51
N LEU A 72 -19.51 -11.04 -0.44
CA LEU A 72 -18.41 -11.86 0.05
C LEU A 72 -17.10 -11.22 -0.41
N ILE A 73 -16.36 -10.61 0.51
CA ILE A 73 -14.93 -10.51 0.33
C ILE A 73 -14.47 -11.95 0.48
N ASN A 74 -14.40 -12.67 -0.65
CA ASN A 74 -13.78 -13.97 -0.71
C ASN A 74 -12.28 -13.73 -0.50
N VAL A 75 -11.87 -13.58 0.76
CA VAL A 75 -10.47 -13.70 1.15
C VAL A 75 -10.10 -15.11 0.73
N PRO A 76 -9.17 -15.30 -0.23
CA PRO A 76 -8.84 -16.64 -0.68
C PRO A 76 -8.41 -17.46 0.55
N THR A 77 -9.23 -18.48 0.85
CA THR A 77 -8.85 -19.56 1.75
C THR A 77 -7.57 -20.17 1.20
N VAL A 78 -6.56 -20.33 2.05
CA VAL A 78 -5.20 -20.85 1.77
C VAL A 78 -5.17 -21.60 0.45
N ALA A 79 -4.54 -20.98 -0.55
CA ALA A 79 -4.45 -21.54 -1.89
C ALA A 79 -3.97 -23.00 -1.80
N ASP A 80 -4.60 -23.89 -2.56
CA ASP A 80 -4.07 -25.23 -2.78
C ASP A 80 -2.59 -25.11 -3.20
N ALA A 81 -1.77 -26.11 -2.90
CA ALA A 81 -0.34 -26.07 -3.22
C ALA A 81 -0.11 -26.14 -4.75
N GLU A 82 -0.37 -25.03 -5.43
CA GLU A 82 -0.35 -24.86 -6.87
C GLU A 82 0.49 -23.65 -7.28
N ARG A 83 0.79 -23.54 -8.57
CA ARG A 83 1.53 -22.38 -9.09
C ARG A 83 0.70 -21.11 -8.86
N GLY A 84 1.33 -20.10 -8.27
CA GLY A 84 0.72 -18.81 -7.96
C GLY A 84 0.11 -18.75 -6.57
N ALA A 85 0.09 -19.86 -5.82
CA ALA A 85 -0.41 -19.89 -4.45
C ALA A 85 0.36 -18.90 -3.57
N LEU A 86 -0.37 -17.99 -2.93
CA LEU A 86 0.19 -17.02 -2.00
C LEU A 86 0.51 -17.71 -0.68
N ILE A 87 1.77 -17.62 -0.24
CA ILE A 87 2.25 -18.20 1.02
C ILE A 87 2.16 -17.16 2.14
N SER A 88 2.71 -15.97 1.91
CA SER A 88 2.69 -14.90 2.91
C SER A 88 2.83 -13.51 2.30
N VAL A 89 2.40 -12.51 3.07
CA VAL A 89 2.53 -11.09 2.76
C VAL A 89 3.21 -10.41 3.94
N LYS A 90 4.26 -9.64 3.67
CA LYS A 90 4.97 -8.84 4.66
C LYS A 90 4.98 -7.38 4.21
N HIS A 91 4.48 -6.49 5.07
CA HIS A 91 4.66 -5.06 4.86
C HIS A 91 6.12 -4.67 5.07
N LEU A 92 6.68 -3.88 4.13
CA LEU A 92 8.08 -3.46 4.15
C LEU A 92 8.22 -2.01 4.60
N LYS A 93 7.57 -1.09 3.87
CA LYS A 93 7.75 0.35 4.07
C LYS A 93 6.64 1.14 3.39
N ARG A 94 6.28 2.27 4.00
CA ARG A 94 5.58 3.37 3.34
C ARG A 94 6.56 4.38 2.77
N ASN A 95 6.44 4.69 1.49
CA ASN A 95 7.16 5.76 0.81
C ASN A 95 6.19 6.95 0.61
N ALA A 96 6.43 8.04 1.32
CA ALA A 96 5.59 9.24 1.22
C ALA A 96 5.81 9.97 -0.11
N GLN A 97 4.75 10.47 -0.72
CA GLN A 97 4.76 11.21 -1.97
C GLN A 97 5.78 12.37 -1.95
N ALA A 98 5.84 13.12 -0.85
CA ALA A 98 6.80 14.21 -0.68
C ALA A 98 8.27 13.73 -0.67
N ALA A 99 8.54 12.57 -0.07
CA ALA A 99 9.88 11.98 -0.05
C ALA A 99 10.29 11.49 -1.45
N ILE A 100 9.37 10.86 -2.18
CA ILE A 100 9.57 10.44 -3.57
C ILE A 100 9.89 11.65 -4.46
N ASN A 101 9.10 12.73 -4.36
CA ASN A 101 9.34 13.97 -5.09
C ASN A 101 10.72 14.58 -4.75
N THR A 102 11.13 14.56 -3.49
CA THR A 102 12.44 15.05 -3.06
C THR A 102 13.56 14.30 -3.76
N VAL A 103 13.45 12.96 -3.84
CA VAL A 103 14.45 12.10 -4.47
C VAL A 103 14.48 12.28 -5.99
N ILE A 104 13.32 12.35 -6.65
CA ILE A 104 13.22 12.62 -8.09
C ILE A 104 13.93 13.94 -8.44
N ASN A 105 13.64 15.00 -7.69
CA ASN A 105 14.24 16.32 -7.91
C ASN A 105 15.75 16.35 -7.62
N ALA A 106 16.23 15.51 -6.71
CA ALA A 106 17.65 15.38 -6.40
C ALA A 106 18.44 14.57 -7.45
N GLN A 107 17.76 13.82 -8.32
CA GLN A 107 18.40 12.88 -9.26
C GLN A 107 17.90 13.03 -10.71
N PRO A 108 18.00 14.25 -11.31
CA PRO A 108 17.44 14.53 -12.64
C PRO A 108 18.13 13.77 -13.79
N SER A 109 19.33 13.22 -13.56
CA SER A 109 20.04 12.39 -14.55
C SER A 109 19.65 10.91 -14.52
N ARG A 110 18.96 10.46 -13.46
CA ARG A 110 18.60 9.05 -13.25
C ARG A 110 17.10 8.81 -13.29
N LEU A 111 16.31 9.80 -12.89
CA LEU A 111 14.85 9.72 -12.82
C LEU A 111 14.23 10.71 -13.80
N PRO A 112 13.10 10.33 -14.44
CA PRO A 112 12.40 11.25 -15.33
C PRO A 112 11.84 12.43 -14.54
N ALA A 113 11.64 13.57 -15.22
CA ALA A 113 11.03 14.76 -14.63
C ALA A 113 9.51 14.56 -14.46
N ILE A 114 9.13 13.75 -13.47
CA ILE A 114 7.76 13.45 -13.08
C ILE A 114 7.52 13.85 -11.63
N SER A 115 6.26 14.04 -11.25
CA SER A 115 5.89 14.23 -9.85
C SER A 115 5.03 13.08 -9.36
N ALA A 116 5.39 12.54 -8.19
CA ALA A 116 4.60 11.53 -7.50
C ALA A 116 3.21 12.08 -7.16
N LEU A 117 2.18 11.28 -7.43
CA LEU A 117 0.78 11.64 -7.18
C LEU A 117 0.22 11.02 -5.90
N TYR A 118 0.79 9.89 -5.46
CA TYR A 118 0.32 9.12 -4.32
C TYR A 118 1.47 8.68 -3.43
N ASP A 119 1.17 8.48 -2.14
CA ASP A 119 2.00 7.65 -1.26
C ASP A 119 1.99 6.20 -1.78
N VAL A 120 3.04 5.45 -1.47
CA VAL A 120 3.19 4.06 -1.91
C VAL A 120 3.51 3.18 -0.71
N GLU A 121 2.75 2.10 -0.55
CA GLU A 121 3.05 1.04 0.42
C GLU A 121 3.74 -0.12 -0.31
N ALA A 122 4.90 -0.54 0.20
CA ALA A 122 5.67 -1.64 -0.35
C ALA A 122 5.47 -2.91 0.48
N PHE A 123 5.24 -4.04 -0.19
CA PHE A 123 5.05 -5.35 0.40
C PHE A 123 5.95 -6.37 -0.27
N GLN A 124 6.42 -7.35 0.51
CA GLN A 124 6.99 -8.59 0.00
C GLN A 124 5.90 -9.65 0.00
N LEU A 125 5.73 -10.33 -1.14
CA LEU A 125 4.98 -11.57 -1.24
C LEU A 125 5.95 -12.74 -1.29
N ASN A 126 5.61 -13.82 -0.61
CA ASN A 126 6.17 -15.13 -0.91
C ASN A 126 5.06 -16.00 -1.52
N TYR A 127 5.38 -16.72 -2.59
CA TYR A 127 4.41 -17.49 -3.36
C TYR A 127 5.04 -18.75 -3.96
N LEU A 128 4.22 -19.75 -4.28
CA LEU A 128 4.66 -20.93 -4.99
C LEU A 128 4.74 -20.66 -6.50
N THR A 129 5.82 -21.09 -7.13
CA THR A 129 6.00 -21.14 -8.58
C THR A 129 6.58 -22.50 -8.95
N VAL A 130 7.03 -22.70 -10.19
CA VAL A 130 7.80 -23.90 -10.55
C VAL A 130 9.20 -23.55 -11.03
N ASP A 131 10.13 -24.47 -10.82
CA ASP A 131 11.51 -24.40 -11.32
C ASP A 131 11.66 -24.86 -12.78
N GLY A 132 12.90 -24.96 -13.26
CA GLY A 132 13.19 -25.40 -14.63
C GLY A 132 12.82 -26.87 -14.93
N GLN A 133 12.52 -27.65 -13.90
CA GLN A 133 12.12 -29.06 -13.98
C GLN A 133 10.61 -29.25 -13.77
N GLY A 134 9.87 -28.18 -13.47
CA GLY A 134 8.43 -28.21 -13.23
C GLY A 134 8.05 -28.57 -11.80
N ALA A 135 9.00 -28.66 -10.86
CA ALA A 135 8.70 -28.90 -9.45
C ALA A 135 8.28 -27.58 -8.78
N LEU A 136 7.32 -27.66 -7.84
CA LEU A 136 6.90 -26.50 -7.06
C LEU A 136 8.03 -26.00 -6.16
N THR A 137 8.23 -24.69 -6.13
CA THR A 137 9.24 -24.01 -5.33
C THR A 137 8.74 -22.65 -4.84
N GLU A 138 9.27 -22.17 -3.72
CA GLU A 138 8.94 -20.84 -3.19
C GLU A 138 9.76 -19.75 -3.89
N ALA A 139 9.09 -18.66 -4.26
CA ALA A 139 9.70 -17.44 -4.77
C ALA A 139 9.20 -16.24 -3.98
N SER A 140 9.85 -15.09 -4.15
CA SER A 140 9.42 -13.82 -3.57
C SER A 140 9.23 -12.74 -4.64
N ALA A 141 8.33 -11.80 -4.37
CA ALA A 141 8.06 -10.65 -5.23
C ALA A 141 7.86 -9.38 -4.38
N LEU A 142 8.21 -8.24 -4.95
CA LEU A 142 7.85 -6.93 -4.42
C LEU A 142 6.50 -6.53 -5.02
N ILE A 143 5.61 -5.96 -4.20
CA ILE A 143 4.42 -5.24 -4.66
C ILE A 143 4.48 -3.81 -4.13
N ALA A 144 4.35 -2.84 -5.04
CA ALA A 144 4.23 -1.43 -4.73
C ALA A 144 2.78 -0.95 -4.97
N LEU A 145 2.08 -0.61 -3.90
CA LEU A 145 0.67 -0.26 -3.90
C LEU A 145 0.44 1.24 -3.70
N PRO A 146 -0.09 1.97 -4.70
CA PRO A 146 -0.45 3.38 -4.54
C PRO A 146 -1.62 3.54 -3.59
N GLN A 147 -1.47 4.47 -2.65
CA GLN A 147 -2.51 4.82 -1.68
C GLN A 147 -3.51 5.78 -2.32
N LYS A 148 -4.49 5.20 -3.02
CA LYS A 148 -5.61 5.92 -3.62
C LYS A 148 -6.87 5.80 -2.76
N SER A 149 -7.85 6.66 -3.04
CA SER A 149 -9.23 6.43 -2.57
C SER A 149 -9.73 5.06 -3.04
N PRO A 150 -10.48 4.29 -2.22
CA PRO A 150 -10.97 2.95 -2.58
C PRO A 150 -11.80 2.89 -3.86
N LEU A 151 -12.42 4.00 -4.28
CA LEU A 151 -13.22 4.07 -5.50
C LEU A 151 -12.39 4.24 -6.79
N LYS A 152 -11.09 4.52 -6.66
CA LYS A 152 -10.20 4.71 -7.81
C LYS A 152 -9.43 3.43 -8.10
N ARG A 153 -9.67 2.85 -9.27
CA ARG A 153 -8.94 1.67 -9.76
C ARG A 153 -7.50 2.03 -10.14
N SER A 154 -6.63 1.03 -10.07
CA SER A 154 -5.23 1.11 -10.53
C SER A 154 -4.99 0.02 -11.56
N PRO A 155 -4.36 0.33 -12.71
CA PRO A 155 -3.84 -0.70 -13.59
C PRO A 155 -2.71 -1.48 -12.90
N VAL A 156 -2.52 -2.73 -13.28
CA VAL A 156 -1.40 -3.57 -12.82
C VAL A 156 -0.30 -3.57 -13.89
N LEU A 157 0.94 -3.40 -13.47
CA LEU A 157 2.13 -3.46 -14.31
C LEU A 157 3.10 -4.48 -13.71
N SER A 158 3.35 -5.58 -14.41
CA SER A 158 4.41 -6.51 -13.98
C SER A 158 5.77 -5.98 -14.41
N PHE A 159 6.55 -5.48 -13.45
CA PHE A 159 7.93 -5.06 -13.68
C PHE A 159 8.90 -6.25 -13.60
N GLN A 160 9.85 -6.30 -14.53
CA GLN A 160 10.92 -7.28 -14.55
C GLN A 160 12.26 -6.57 -14.35
N HIS A 161 13.01 -6.97 -13.33
CA HIS A 161 14.30 -6.37 -13.04
C HIS A 161 15.37 -6.79 -14.07
N GLY A 162 16.42 -5.99 -14.18
CA GLY A 162 17.61 -6.35 -14.96
C GLY A 162 18.42 -7.46 -14.28
N THR A 163 19.50 -7.92 -14.91
CA THR A 163 20.38 -8.93 -14.31
C THR A 163 20.93 -8.46 -12.96
N VAL A 164 20.74 -9.29 -11.92
CA VAL A 164 21.31 -9.10 -10.59
C VAL A 164 22.26 -10.25 -10.29
N PHE A 165 23.34 -9.99 -9.54
CA PHE A 165 24.32 -11.01 -9.18
C PHE A 165 24.15 -11.49 -7.75
N TYR A 166 23.57 -10.64 -6.88
CA TYR A 166 23.38 -10.95 -5.47
C TYR A 166 21.90 -10.90 -5.08
N ASN A 167 21.51 -11.77 -4.15
CA ASN A 167 20.15 -11.79 -3.62
C ASN A 167 19.75 -10.46 -2.96
N ALA A 168 20.71 -9.74 -2.37
CA ALA A 168 20.49 -8.42 -1.77
C ALA A 168 20.12 -7.33 -2.80
N GLU A 169 20.31 -7.60 -4.10
CA GLU A 169 19.94 -6.70 -5.20
C GLU A 169 18.54 -7.02 -5.75
N ALA A 170 17.89 -8.08 -5.26
CA ALA A 170 16.52 -8.41 -5.66
C ALA A 170 15.56 -7.27 -5.27
N PRO A 171 14.47 -7.04 -6.03
CA PRO A 171 13.51 -5.97 -5.74
C PRO A 171 12.94 -5.99 -4.32
N THR A 172 12.78 -7.17 -3.72
CA THR A 172 12.31 -7.33 -2.33
C THR A 172 13.25 -6.73 -1.29
N SER A 173 14.51 -6.45 -1.65
CA SER A 173 15.52 -5.80 -0.80
C SER A 173 15.69 -4.30 -1.11
N ILE A 174 15.22 -3.82 -2.26
CA ILE A 174 15.38 -2.43 -2.74
C ILE A 174 14.00 -1.81 -2.98
N PHE A 175 13.37 -1.29 -1.92
CA PHE A 175 12.00 -0.73 -1.95
C PHE A 175 11.94 0.75 -1.53
N ASN A 176 13.03 1.48 -1.76
CA ASN A 176 13.15 2.90 -1.43
C ASN A 176 12.56 3.80 -2.54
N GLU A 177 12.64 5.11 -2.32
CA GLU A 177 12.10 6.15 -3.19
C GLU A 177 12.79 6.24 -4.56
N THR A 178 13.94 5.56 -4.75
CA THR A 178 14.63 5.46 -6.05
C THR A 178 14.24 4.21 -6.85
N ALA A 179 13.54 3.26 -6.22
CA ALA A 179 13.17 2.02 -6.87
C ALA A 179 12.16 2.30 -8.01
N PRO A 180 12.37 1.77 -9.23
CA PRO A 180 11.50 2.04 -10.37
C PRO A 180 10.05 1.61 -10.11
N GLU A 181 9.85 0.55 -9.33
CA GLU A 181 8.54 0.05 -8.92
C GLU A 181 7.82 1.07 -8.03
N VAL A 182 8.52 1.67 -7.06
CA VAL A 182 7.95 2.69 -6.15
C VAL A 182 7.63 3.98 -6.91
N VAL A 183 8.54 4.42 -7.77
CA VAL A 183 8.32 5.63 -8.58
C VAL A 183 7.14 5.44 -9.53
N THR A 184 7.05 4.29 -10.20
CA THR A 184 5.94 3.99 -11.12
C THR A 184 4.62 3.82 -10.36
N ALA A 185 4.65 3.17 -9.20
CA ALA A 185 3.48 3.05 -8.34
C ALA A 185 2.97 4.42 -7.87
N SER A 186 3.86 5.38 -7.61
CA SER A 186 3.49 6.73 -7.21
C SER A 186 2.65 7.48 -8.27
N LEU A 187 2.70 7.05 -9.53
CA LEU A 187 1.85 7.57 -10.63
C LEU A 187 0.46 6.91 -10.66
N GLY A 188 0.26 5.85 -9.87
CA GLY A 188 -1.00 5.16 -9.70
C GLY A 188 -1.08 3.77 -10.32
N TYR A 189 0.03 3.14 -10.68
CA TYR A 189 0.07 1.73 -11.06
C TYR A 189 0.21 0.86 -9.82
N ILE A 190 -0.39 -0.33 -9.81
CA ILE A 190 0.07 -1.40 -8.93
C ILE A 190 1.24 -2.05 -9.68
N VAL A 191 2.40 -2.12 -9.05
CA VAL A 191 3.61 -2.69 -9.67
C VAL A 191 4.03 -3.92 -8.89
#